data_AF-A0A2E8ULX0-F1
#
_entry.id   AF-A0A2E8ULX0-F1
#
_cell.length_a   1.000
_cell.length_b   1.000
_cell.length_c   1.000
_cell.angle_alpha   90.00
_cell.angle_beta   90.00
_cell.angle_gamma   90.00
#
_symmetry.space_group_name_H-M   'P 1'
#
loop_
_entity.id
_entity.type
_entity.pdbx_description
1 polymer ?
#
loop_
_entity_poly.entity_id
_entity_poly.type
_entity_poly.pdbx_seq_one_letter_code
_entity_poly.pdbx_strand_id
1 'polypeptide(L)'
;MKFDCAAGAFPVHIGKDMRVLRFLFLAWMGVRAFAQPAPLLYELTNQQQIPGDQIVSLTPQGVRFRIQFQPTDVIPWAALTTNSVQHILGRLQREPVYLQLQPTLQAAVFSAIQQRLRPAAPVIPGVQPVAPISGATNTASAGVGLPAAPPDEQPVRPSLAPLAPSSWRNMPKGFVPQSGKSINEQGLVGSLFGSPIMLFFLLLLLGANFYLAREIADCKGRPRGLVCGLSFVAPFVVPLVFAMMPMTAGKAAVVGPRSRVAEAAEKAKTRSMEAAAKPAPSARKPNPKPPPEAQPEAQSQPQQPAVNGYYHRSQVKFNRNFFVTELMRFSRAVPVGEWMVVRTIAGEEMWAARVTAVNEEGVAFSVAVGEIWADKALAYHQINEIFIQPMEG
;
A
#
# COMPACT_ATOMS: atom_id res chain seq x y z
N MET A 1 -13.75 5.30 38.71
CA MET A 1 -14.96 6.13 38.50
C MET A 1 -16.13 5.34 39.03
N LYS A 2 -16.85 5.83 40.06
CA LYS A 2 -18.12 5.22 40.49
C LYS A 2 -19.25 5.98 39.79
N PHE A 3 -20.09 5.26 39.04
CA PHE A 3 -21.29 5.84 38.45
C PHE A 3 -22.41 5.80 39.50
N ASP A 4 -22.83 6.97 39.99
CA ASP A 4 -23.99 7.06 40.87
C ASP A 4 -25.28 6.90 40.03
N CYS A 5 -25.85 5.70 40.09
CA CYS A 5 -27.03 5.31 39.31
C CYS A 5 -28.38 5.65 40.01
N ALA A 6 -28.38 6.56 41.00
CA ALA A 6 -29.52 6.80 41.89
C ALA A 6 -30.48 7.95 41.49
N ALA A 7 -30.21 8.74 40.44
CA ALA A 7 -31.08 9.85 40.04
C ALA A 7 -31.83 9.55 38.74
N GLY A 8 -33.08 9.09 38.85
CA GLY A 8 -33.99 8.71 37.76
C GLY A 8 -34.52 9.87 36.89
N ALA A 9 -33.75 10.94 36.72
CA ALA A 9 -34.01 11.97 35.73
C ALA A 9 -32.70 12.23 34.98
N PHE A 10 -32.63 11.80 33.73
CA PHE A 10 -31.63 12.28 32.79
C PHE A 10 -32.22 13.52 32.10
N PRO A 11 -32.02 14.76 32.58
CA PRO A 11 -31.80 15.82 31.63
C PRO A 11 -30.56 15.37 30.87
N VAL A 12 -30.69 15.10 29.57
CA VAL A 12 -29.55 14.83 28.70
C VAL A 12 -28.74 16.12 28.64
N HIS A 13 -27.94 16.35 29.68
CA HIS A 13 -26.93 17.39 29.72
C HIS A 13 -25.77 16.88 28.86
N ILE A 14 -25.94 17.03 27.54
CA ILE A 14 -24.95 16.73 26.49
C ILE A 14 -23.57 17.33 26.82
N GLY A 15 -23.50 18.35 27.69
CA GLY A 15 -22.26 18.96 28.16
C GLY A 15 -21.36 18.07 29.05
N LYS A 16 -21.87 17.03 29.73
CA LYS A 16 -21.03 16.19 30.61
C LYS A 16 -20.47 14.95 29.89
N ASP A 17 -21.19 14.42 28.89
CA ASP A 17 -20.74 13.28 28.07
C ASP A 17 -19.66 13.64 27.04
N MET A 18 -19.51 14.92 26.69
CA MET A 18 -18.35 15.39 25.92
C MET A 18 -17.02 15.12 26.63
N ARG A 19 -16.99 14.93 27.96
CA ARG A 19 -15.73 14.61 28.67
C ARG A 19 -15.29 13.18 28.42
N VAL A 20 -16.21 12.24 28.37
CA VAL A 20 -15.90 10.83 28.10
C VAL A 20 -15.51 10.66 26.63
N LEU A 21 -16.24 11.30 25.71
CA LEU A 21 -15.89 11.30 24.29
C LEU A 21 -14.55 12.02 24.04
N ARG A 22 -14.28 13.14 24.72
CA ARG A 22 -12.95 13.78 24.70
C ARG A 22 -11.89 12.86 25.29
N PHE A 23 -12.15 12.14 26.36
CA PHE A 23 -11.18 11.21 26.94
C PHE A 23 -10.86 10.07 25.98
N LEU A 24 -11.86 9.48 25.33
CA LEU A 24 -11.66 8.43 24.33
C LEU A 24 -10.95 8.96 23.08
N PHE A 25 -11.31 10.15 22.62
CA PHE A 25 -10.63 10.80 21.49
C PHE A 25 -9.18 11.17 21.83
N LEU A 26 -8.92 11.70 23.04
CA LEU A 26 -7.57 12.02 23.51
C LEU A 26 -6.75 10.76 23.78
N ALA A 27 -7.36 9.69 24.28
CA ALA A 27 -6.70 8.40 24.42
C ALA A 27 -6.37 7.78 23.06
N TRP A 28 -7.30 7.87 22.09
CA TRP A 28 -7.06 7.41 20.72
C TRP A 28 -5.98 8.23 20.00
N MET A 29 -6.02 9.56 20.13
CA MET A 29 -4.98 10.46 19.65
C MET A 29 -3.64 10.21 20.34
N GLY A 30 -3.65 9.95 21.64
CA GLY A 30 -2.46 9.58 22.43
C GLY A 30 -1.87 8.26 21.93
N VAL A 31 -2.68 7.22 21.75
CA VAL A 31 -2.22 5.93 21.20
C VAL A 31 -1.67 6.10 19.78
N ARG A 32 -2.30 6.93 18.93
CA ARG A 32 -1.77 7.25 17.59
C ARG A 32 -0.46 8.04 17.64
N ALA A 33 -0.32 8.97 18.58
CA ALA A 33 0.91 9.73 18.77
C ALA A 33 2.05 8.84 19.29
N PHE A 34 1.75 7.87 20.17
CA PHE A 34 2.74 6.90 20.67
C PHE A 34 3.03 5.75 19.69
N ALA A 35 2.12 5.45 18.75
CA ALA A 35 2.30 4.42 17.74
C ALA A 35 3.01 4.94 16.47
N GLN A 36 3.44 6.21 16.44
CA GLN A 36 4.37 6.61 15.39
C GLN A 36 5.69 5.88 15.62
N PRO A 37 6.18 5.09 14.65
CA PRO A 37 7.50 4.50 14.77
C PRO A 37 8.49 5.64 15.03
N ALA A 38 9.37 5.46 16.02
CA ALA A 38 10.40 6.45 16.31
C ALA A 38 11.09 6.84 14.99
N PRO A 39 11.27 8.15 14.72
CA PRO A 39 11.84 8.60 13.46
C PRO A 39 13.20 7.93 13.28
N LEU A 40 13.38 7.27 12.14
CA LEU A 40 14.64 6.61 11.83
C LEU A 40 15.71 7.69 11.64
N LEU A 41 16.74 7.62 12.47
CA LEU A 41 17.89 8.51 12.40
C LEU A 41 18.94 7.86 11.51
N TYR A 42 19.29 8.56 10.43
CA TYR A 42 20.38 8.16 9.55
C TYR A 42 21.62 8.92 9.94
N GLU A 43 22.69 8.20 10.28
CA GLU A 43 23.99 8.80 10.60
C GLU A 43 24.76 9.10 9.31
N LEU A 44 25.33 10.30 9.26
CA LEU A 44 26.23 10.75 8.20
C LEU A 44 27.68 10.61 8.64
N THR A 45 28.59 10.59 7.66
CA THR A 45 30.04 10.47 7.88
C THR A 45 30.60 11.61 8.75
N ASN A 46 29.95 12.78 8.77
CA ASN A 46 30.28 13.91 9.63
C ASN A 46 29.67 13.83 11.05
N GLN A 47 29.18 12.65 11.47
CA GLN A 47 28.47 12.40 12.74
C GLN A 47 27.15 13.18 12.91
N GLN A 48 26.67 13.84 11.86
CA GLN A 48 25.35 14.46 11.88
C GLN A 48 24.28 13.37 11.73
N GLN A 49 23.18 13.50 12.47
CA GLN A 49 22.03 12.60 12.34
C GLN A 49 20.90 13.34 11.65
N ILE A 50 20.30 12.70 10.62
CA ILE A 50 19.16 13.26 9.90
C ILE A 50 17.93 12.39 10.19
N PRO A 51 16.82 12.99 10.69
CA PRO A 51 15.56 12.29 10.82
C PRO A 51 14.96 12.04 9.43
N GLY A 52 14.90 10.79 9.02
CA GLY A 52 14.32 10.40 7.74
C GLY A 52 12.99 9.67 7.93
N ASP A 53 11.88 10.36 7.69
CA ASP A 53 10.55 9.75 7.73
C ASP A 53 10.36 8.77 6.56
N GLN A 54 10.64 9.25 5.33
CA GLN A 54 10.41 8.49 4.10
C GLN A 54 11.45 8.81 3.03
N ILE A 55 11.91 7.77 2.32
CA ILE A 55 12.73 7.91 1.12
C ILE A 55 11.80 8.31 -0.03
N VAL A 56 11.98 9.52 -0.57
CA VAL A 56 11.14 10.05 -1.67
C VAL A 56 11.60 9.51 -3.01
N SER A 57 12.92 9.50 -3.21
CA SER A 57 13.53 9.05 -4.47
C SER A 57 14.97 8.63 -4.23
N LEU A 58 15.43 7.70 -5.07
CA LEU A 58 16.81 7.22 -5.12
C LEU A 58 17.39 7.67 -6.44
N THR A 59 18.54 8.31 -6.40
CA THR A 59 19.29 8.71 -7.59
C THR A 59 20.67 8.07 -7.57
N PRO A 60 21.38 8.00 -8.71
CA PRO A 60 22.77 7.53 -8.73
C PRO A 60 23.68 8.41 -7.86
N GLN A 61 23.31 9.66 -7.64
CA GLN A 61 24.08 10.63 -6.87
C GLN A 61 23.82 10.52 -5.36
N GLY A 62 22.63 10.12 -4.94
CA GLY A 62 22.28 10.07 -3.52
C GLY A 62 20.86 9.62 -3.22
N VAL A 63 20.45 9.84 -1.97
CA VAL A 63 19.09 9.55 -1.47
C VAL A 63 18.39 10.85 -1.12
N ARG A 64 17.14 10.97 -1.53
CA ARG A 64 16.27 12.09 -1.14
C ARG A 64 15.34 11.67 -0.02
N PHE A 65 15.45 12.31 1.13
CA PHE A 65 14.58 12.05 2.29
C PHE A 65 13.51 13.12 2.40
N ARG A 66 12.25 12.72 2.61
CA ARG A 66 11.19 13.65 2.97
C ARG A 66 11.39 14.05 4.43
N ILE A 67 11.82 15.28 4.64
CA ILE A 67 11.85 15.90 5.96
C ILE A 67 10.62 16.82 6.01
N GLN A 68 9.82 16.72 7.06
CA GLN A 68 8.44 17.24 7.11
C GLN A 68 8.28 18.73 6.74
N PHE A 69 9.34 19.54 6.79
CA PHE A 69 9.25 20.99 6.58
C PHE A 69 10.43 21.62 5.80
N GLN A 70 11.32 20.83 5.19
CA GLN A 70 12.46 21.38 4.44
C GLN A 70 12.54 20.87 3.00
N PRO A 71 13.03 21.70 2.06
CA PRO A 71 13.29 21.28 0.69
C PRO A 71 14.20 20.04 0.69
N THR A 72 13.87 19.10 -0.18
CA THR A 72 14.43 17.75 -0.19
C THR A 72 15.82 17.80 -0.82
N ASP A 73 16.86 18.01 -0.01
CA ASP A 73 18.23 17.94 -0.49
C ASP A 73 18.62 16.48 -0.79
N VAL A 74 19.38 16.30 -1.87
CA VAL A 74 19.90 14.99 -2.25
C VAL A 74 21.12 14.73 -1.38
N ILE A 75 21.03 13.76 -0.47
CA ILE A 75 22.16 13.37 0.37
C ILE A 75 23.04 12.42 -0.43
N PRO A 76 24.29 12.81 -0.75
CA PRO A 76 25.14 11.97 -1.57
C PRO A 76 25.49 10.66 -0.85
N TRP A 77 25.60 9.57 -1.60
CA TRP A 77 25.90 8.25 -1.05
C TRP A 77 27.20 8.23 -0.21
N ALA A 78 28.17 9.08 -0.56
CA ALA A 78 29.43 9.21 0.17
C ALA A 78 29.29 9.84 1.57
N ALA A 79 28.23 10.62 1.79
CA ALA A 79 27.96 11.26 3.08
C ALA A 79 27.21 10.35 4.07
N LEU A 80 26.72 9.18 3.62
CA LEU A 80 26.05 8.20 4.48
C LEU A 80 27.06 7.20 5.06
N THR A 81 26.88 6.81 6.33
CA THR A 81 27.66 5.74 6.94
C THR A 81 27.29 4.37 6.35
N THR A 82 28.20 3.40 6.47
CA THR A 82 27.96 2.01 6.03
C THR A 82 26.70 1.42 6.68
N ASN A 83 26.46 1.70 7.96
CA ASN A 83 25.27 1.25 8.69
C ASN A 83 23.99 1.86 8.12
N SER A 84 23.99 3.17 7.85
CA SER A 84 22.85 3.86 7.22
C SER A 84 22.53 3.29 5.85
N VAL A 85 23.54 3.00 5.02
CA VAL A 85 23.36 2.41 3.69
C VAL A 85 22.77 0.99 3.78
N GLN A 86 23.25 0.15 4.70
CA GLN A 86 22.70 -1.19 4.92
C GLN A 86 21.25 -1.13 5.38
N HIS A 87 20.92 -0.20 6.28
CA HIS A 87 19.56 0.00 6.76
C HIS A 87 18.62 0.44 5.64
N ILE A 88 19.07 1.36 4.77
CA ILE A 88 18.33 1.77 3.58
C ILE A 88 18.07 0.57 2.67
N LEU A 89 19.11 -0.22 2.37
CA LEU A 89 18.99 -1.39 1.48
C LEU A 89 18.00 -2.42 2.04
N GLY A 90 18.07 -2.73 3.33
CA GLY A 90 17.15 -3.66 3.98
C GLY A 90 15.69 -3.17 3.96
N ARG A 91 15.46 -1.86 4.00
CA ARG A 91 14.12 -1.26 3.86
C ARG A 91 13.62 -1.33 2.43
N LEU A 92 14.47 -1.00 1.46
CA LEU A 92 14.14 -1.06 0.03
C LEU A 92 13.73 -2.46 -0.42
N GLN A 93 14.38 -3.50 0.09
CA GLN A 93 13.99 -4.88 -0.20
C GLN A 93 12.60 -5.28 0.35
N ARG A 94 12.10 -4.57 1.37
CA ARG A 94 10.81 -4.88 2.02
C ARG A 94 9.66 -4.03 1.48
N GLU A 95 9.93 -2.82 0.98
CA GLU A 95 8.89 -1.94 0.47
C GLU A 95 8.57 -2.26 -1.01
N PRO A 96 7.30 -2.53 -1.36
CA PRO A 96 6.90 -2.88 -2.74
C PRO A 96 7.10 -1.71 -3.72
N VAL A 97 7.25 -0.48 -3.22
CA VAL A 97 7.59 0.69 -4.02
C VAL A 97 8.97 0.52 -4.68
N TYR A 98 9.89 -0.22 -4.06
CA TYR A 98 11.20 -0.49 -4.66
C TYR A 98 11.10 -1.34 -5.92
N LEU A 99 10.14 -2.27 -5.95
CA LEU A 99 9.86 -3.13 -7.12
C LEU A 99 9.32 -2.34 -8.31
N GLN A 100 8.88 -1.09 -8.10
CA GLN A 100 8.40 -0.20 -9.17
C GLN A 100 9.49 0.70 -9.76
N LEU A 101 10.69 0.76 -9.16
CA LEU A 101 11.79 1.49 -9.79
C LEU A 101 12.25 0.79 -11.07
N GLN A 102 12.62 1.60 -12.08
CA GLN A 102 13.20 1.09 -13.31
C GLN A 102 14.38 0.15 -13.00
N PRO A 103 14.49 -1.01 -13.69
CA PRO A 103 15.55 -1.97 -13.44
C PRO A 103 16.96 -1.39 -13.66
N THR A 104 17.09 -0.41 -14.57
CA THR A 104 18.33 0.35 -14.79
C THR A 104 18.73 1.17 -13.57
N LEU A 105 17.76 1.84 -12.93
CA LEU A 105 18.01 2.61 -11.72
C LEU A 105 18.33 1.70 -10.54
N GLN A 106 17.63 0.57 -10.41
CA GLN A 106 17.95 -0.45 -9.41
C GLN A 106 19.39 -0.96 -9.59
N ALA A 107 19.80 -1.29 -10.81
CA ALA A 107 21.17 -1.72 -11.10
C ALA A 107 22.19 -0.62 -10.80
N ALA A 108 21.92 0.63 -11.19
CA ALA A 108 22.80 1.77 -10.92
C ALA A 108 22.96 2.01 -9.41
N VAL A 109 21.85 2.06 -8.67
CA VAL A 109 21.84 2.23 -7.20
C VAL A 109 22.57 1.07 -6.52
N PHE A 110 22.30 -0.16 -6.93
CA PHE A 110 22.96 -1.34 -6.35
C PHE A 110 24.46 -1.35 -6.66
N SER A 111 24.86 -0.97 -7.86
CA SER A 111 26.28 -0.85 -8.22
C SER A 111 27.00 0.23 -7.42
N ALA A 112 26.37 1.39 -7.20
CA ALA A 112 26.92 2.47 -6.37
C ALA A 112 27.07 2.04 -4.90
N ILE A 113 26.06 1.34 -4.37
CA ILE A 113 26.10 0.77 -3.02
C ILE A 113 27.19 -0.31 -2.91
N GLN A 114 27.29 -1.23 -3.87
CA GLN A 114 28.31 -2.28 -3.88
C GLN A 114 29.74 -1.71 -4.00
N GLN A 115 29.94 -0.71 -4.85
CA GLN A 115 31.23 -0.02 -4.95
C GLN A 115 31.65 0.60 -3.62
N ARG A 116 30.69 1.11 -2.84
CA ARG A 116 30.96 1.69 -1.51
C ARG A 116 31.22 0.64 -0.43
N LEU A 117 30.54 -0.50 -0.51
CA LEU A 117 30.73 -1.62 0.42
C LEU A 117 32.01 -2.41 0.13
N ARG A 118 32.63 -2.23 -1.03
CA ARG A 118 33.91 -2.85 -1.35
C ARG A 118 34.96 -2.34 -0.36
N PRO A 119 35.57 -3.21 0.46
CA PRO A 119 36.63 -2.78 1.37
C PRO A 119 37.72 -2.11 0.55
N ALA A 120 38.16 -0.93 1.00
CA ALA A 120 39.29 -0.25 0.37
C ALA A 120 40.43 -1.26 0.32
N ALA A 121 40.93 -1.55 -0.88
CA ALA A 121 42.05 -2.45 -1.04
C ALA A 121 43.15 -1.99 -0.07
N PRO A 122 43.75 -2.90 0.71
CA PRO A 122 44.80 -2.51 1.64
C PRO A 122 45.83 -1.74 0.83
N VAL A 123 46.02 -0.46 1.17
CA VAL A 123 47.04 0.37 0.55
C VAL A 123 48.35 -0.28 0.95
N ILE A 124 48.92 -1.09 0.06
CA ILE A 124 50.22 -1.70 0.25
C ILE A 124 51.21 -0.52 0.27
N PRO A 125 51.80 -0.18 1.42
CA PRO A 125 52.74 0.92 1.47
C PRO A 125 54.00 0.49 0.73
N GLY A 126 54.34 1.18 -0.35
CA GLY A 126 55.72 1.21 -0.85
C GLY A 126 56.07 0.30 -2.03
N VAL A 127 55.40 0.46 -3.18
CA VAL A 127 56.05 0.20 -4.47
C VAL A 127 56.12 1.53 -5.22
N GLN A 128 57.30 2.17 -5.19
CA GLN A 128 57.57 3.35 -6.00
C GLN A 128 57.45 2.97 -7.49
N PRO A 129 56.68 3.71 -8.31
CA PRO A 129 56.63 3.48 -9.74
C PRO A 129 57.97 3.86 -10.37
N VAL A 130 58.65 2.86 -10.96
CA VAL A 130 59.80 3.07 -11.85
C VAL A 130 59.32 3.84 -13.08
N ALA A 131 60.05 4.91 -13.42
CA ALA A 131 59.70 5.84 -14.49
C ALA A 131 59.55 5.15 -15.86
N PRO A 132 58.58 5.59 -16.70
CA PRO A 132 58.47 5.10 -18.07
C PRO A 132 59.62 5.66 -18.93
N ILE A 133 60.31 4.74 -19.62
CA ILE A 133 61.34 5.05 -20.60
C ILE A 133 60.65 5.61 -21.84
N SER A 134 60.88 6.89 -22.12
CA SER A 134 60.49 7.56 -23.35
C SER A 134 61.29 7.02 -24.53
N GLY A 135 60.61 6.44 -25.53
CA GLY A 135 61.23 6.14 -26.81
C GLY A 135 60.50 5.08 -27.63
N ALA A 136 59.48 5.47 -28.37
CA ALA A 136 59.10 4.76 -29.60
C ALA A 136 58.33 5.69 -30.53
N THR A 137 58.94 5.91 -31.67
CA THR A 137 58.61 6.79 -32.78
C THR A 137 57.38 6.29 -33.55
N ASN A 138 56.54 7.25 -33.97
CA ASN A 138 55.45 7.07 -34.91
C ASN A 138 55.91 6.37 -36.19
N THR A 139 55.27 5.27 -36.56
CA THR A 139 55.39 4.65 -37.89
C THR A 139 54.00 4.47 -38.51
N ALA A 140 53.93 4.83 -39.78
CA ALA A 140 52.74 5.11 -40.57
C ALA A 140 51.71 3.98 -40.68
N SER A 141 50.43 4.35 -40.61
CA SER A 141 49.30 3.52 -41.00
C SER A 141 49.16 3.52 -42.53
N ALA A 142 49.58 2.43 -43.16
CA ALA A 142 49.25 2.11 -44.54
C ALA A 142 47.82 1.57 -44.63
N GLY A 143 47.07 2.07 -45.61
CA GLY A 143 45.67 1.74 -45.84
C GLY A 143 45.44 0.28 -46.19
N VAL A 144 44.44 -0.30 -45.53
CA VAL A 144 43.83 -1.58 -45.92
C VAL A 144 42.45 -1.26 -46.47
N GLY A 145 42.28 -1.49 -47.77
CA GLY A 145 41.03 -1.28 -48.49
C GLY A 145 39.92 -2.21 -47.98
N LEU A 146 38.72 -1.64 -47.79
CA LEU A 146 37.51 -2.41 -47.58
C LEU A 146 37.13 -3.16 -48.87
N PRO A 147 36.77 -4.46 -48.81
CA PRO A 147 36.17 -5.16 -49.93
C PRO A 147 34.74 -4.68 -50.19
N ALA A 148 34.37 -4.63 -51.47
CA ALA A 148 33.09 -4.20 -51.99
C ALA A 148 31.92 -5.03 -51.44
N ALA A 149 30.83 -4.35 -51.10
CA ALA A 149 29.58 -4.94 -50.63
C ALA A 149 28.91 -5.77 -51.74
N PRO A 150 28.41 -6.98 -51.45
CA PRO A 150 27.64 -7.77 -52.40
C PRO A 150 26.21 -7.19 -52.60
N PRO A 151 25.60 -7.44 -53.77
CA PRO A 151 24.32 -6.84 -54.18
C PRO A 151 23.12 -7.37 -53.38
N ASP A 152 22.14 -6.48 -53.22
CA ASP A 152 20.88 -6.63 -52.49
C ASP A 152 20.20 -8.00 -52.64
N GLU A 153 20.34 -8.84 -51.61
CA GLU A 153 19.52 -10.02 -51.41
C GLU A 153 18.31 -9.61 -50.55
N GLN A 154 17.16 -9.39 -51.19
CA GLN A 154 15.92 -9.11 -50.48
C GLN A 154 15.61 -10.28 -49.52
N PRO A 155 15.38 -10.01 -48.22
CA PRO A 155 15.09 -11.06 -47.26
C PRO A 155 13.77 -11.72 -47.62
N VAL A 156 13.87 -12.98 -48.07
CA VAL A 156 12.74 -13.87 -48.27
C VAL A 156 11.93 -13.90 -46.98
N ARG A 157 10.67 -13.43 -47.02
CA ARG A 157 9.74 -13.53 -45.89
C ARG A 157 9.67 -15.00 -45.48
N PRO A 158 10.05 -15.36 -44.24
CA PRO A 158 9.79 -16.71 -43.76
C PRO A 158 8.28 -16.90 -43.76
N SER A 159 7.82 -17.83 -44.59
CA SER A 159 6.48 -18.39 -44.52
C SER A 159 6.31 -18.97 -43.11
N LEU A 160 5.72 -18.19 -42.21
CA LEU A 160 5.30 -18.64 -40.90
C LEU A 160 4.24 -19.72 -41.13
N ALA A 161 4.65 -20.99 -41.02
CA ALA A 161 3.70 -22.08 -40.92
C ALA A 161 2.75 -21.76 -39.76
N PRO A 162 1.42 -21.87 -39.93
CA PRO A 162 0.48 -21.67 -38.84
C PRO A 162 0.86 -22.64 -37.72
N LEU A 163 1.31 -22.08 -36.59
CA LEU A 163 1.75 -22.85 -35.44
C LEU A 163 0.59 -23.74 -34.99
N ALA A 164 0.88 -25.04 -34.90
CA ALA A 164 -0.13 -26.05 -34.62
C ALA A 164 -0.82 -25.79 -33.27
N PRO A 165 -2.12 -26.14 -33.13
CA PRO A 165 -2.96 -25.83 -31.98
C PRO A 165 -2.65 -26.63 -30.69
N SER A 166 -1.40 -27.02 -30.45
CA SER A 166 -1.02 -27.82 -29.27
C SER A 166 -0.83 -27.03 -27.98
N SER A 167 -0.49 -25.74 -28.02
CA SER A 167 -0.36 -24.89 -26.80
C SER A 167 -1.71 -24.55 -26.14
N TRP A 168 -2.82 -24.92 -26.78
CA TRP A 168 -4.20 -24.61 -26.39
C TRP A 168 -4.78 -25.61 -25.39
N ARG A 169 -4.16 -26.80 -25.25
CA ARG A 169 -4.67 -27.87 -24.38
C ARG A 169 -4.55 -27.58 -22.89
N ASN A 170 -3.77 -26.58 -22.50
CA ASN A 170 -3.52 -26.26 -21.09
C ASN A 170 -4.37 -25.11 -20.56
N MET A 171 -5.30 -24.57 -21.37
CA MET A 171 -6.24 -23.57 -20.87
C MET A 171 -7.35 -24.27 -20.08
N PRO A 172 -7.59 -23.91 -18.80
CA PRO A 172 -8.66 -24.50 -18.01
C PRO A 172 -10.01 -24.13 -18.64
N LYS A 173 -10.69 -25.13 -19.20
CA LYS A 173 -12.06 -24.97 -19.74
C LYS A 173 -12.99 -24.55 -18.60
N GLY A 174 -13.71 -23.43 -18.77
CA GLY A 174 -14.66 -22.91 -17.79
C GLY A 174 -14.17 -21.74 -16.93
N PHE A 175 -12.99 -21.19 -17.20
CA PHE A 175 -12.49 -20.02 -16.48
C PHE A 175 -13.13 -18.72 -17.01
N VAL A 176 -14.35 -18.44 -16.56
CA VAL A 176 -14.99 -17.14 -16.77
C VAL A 176 -14.30 -16.14 -15.84
N PRO A 177 -13.74 -15.02 -16.36
CA PRO A 177 -13.14 -13.99 -15.52
C PRO A 177 -14.24 -13.41 -14.62
N GLN A 178 -14.26 -13.81 -13.35
CA GLN A 178 -15.00 -13.06 -12.35
C GLN A 178 -14.31 -11.70 -12.20
N SER A 179 -14.83 -10.72 -12.92
CA SER A 179 -14.49 -9.32 -12.74
C SER A 179 -14.82 -8.93 -11.31
N GLY A 180 -13.78 -8.90 -10.46
CA GLY A 180 -13.84 -8.22 -9.17
C GLY A 180 -13.91 -9.12 -7.96
N LYS A 181 -12.78 -9.73 -7.60
CA LYS A 181 -12.32 -9.64 -6.21
C LYS A 181 -10.80 -9.62 -6.20
N SER A 182 -10.24 -8.43 -6.01
CA SER A 182 -8.80 -8.25 -5.86
C SER A 182 -8.32 -9.12 -4.68
N ILE A 183 -7.25 -9.86 -4.91
CA ILE A 183 -6.68 -10.84 -3.98
C ILE A 183 -5.99 -10.14 -2.78
N ASN A 184 -6.15 -8.81 -2.66
CA ASN A 184 -5.68 -8.01 -1.54
C ASN A 184 -6.45 -8.25 -0.23
N GLU A 185 -7.58 -8.97 -0.23
CA GLU A 185 -8.30 -9.26 1.02
C GLU A 185 -7.72 -10.47 1.78
N GLN A 186 -7.06 -11.41 1.10
CA GLN A 186 -6.57 -12.63 1.75
C GLN A 186 -5.24 -12.43 2.52
N GLY A 187 -4.44 -11.41 2.17
CA GLY A 187 -3.23 -11.05 2.92
C GLY A 187 -3.44 -10.07 4.07
N LEU A 188 -4.51 -9.26 4.04
CA LEU A 188 -4.71 -8.21 5.03
C LEU A 188 -5.26 -8.76 6.35
N VAL A 189 -6.26 -9.65 6.28
CA VAL A 189 -6.87 -10.24 7.48
C VAL A 189 -5.86 -11.14 8.21
N GLY A 190 -5.09 -11.93 7.47
CA GLY A 190 -4.03 -12.77 8.04
C GLY A 190 -2.90 -11.98 8.71
N SER A 191 -2.47 -10.85 8.11
CA SER A 191 -1.38 -10.05 8.70
C SER A 191 -1.80 -9.23 9.92
N LEU A 192 -3.07 -8.82 10.01
CA LEU A 192 -3.60 -8.09 11.17
C LEU A 192 -3.74 -8.99 12.40
N PHE A 193 -4.09 -10.28 12.24
CA PHE A 193 -4.19 -11.23 13.35
C PHE A 193 -2.88 -11.97 13.67
N GLY A 194 -1.89 -11.94 12.77
CA GLY A 194 -0.61 -12.62 12.96
C GLY A 194 0.35 -11.89 13.91
N SER A 195 0.14 -10.61 14.18
CA SER A 195 1.04 -9.83 15.04
C SER A 195 0.63 -9.94 16.52
N PRO A 196 1.52 -10.40 17.43
CA PRO A 196 1.19 -10.57 18.85
C PRO A 196 0.84 -9.24 19.54
N ILE A 197 1.38 -8.12 19.03
CA ILE A 197 1.04 -6.78 19.54
C ILE A 197 -0.43 -6.44 19.26
N MET A 198 -0.93 -6.78 18.06
CA MET A 198 -2.30 -6.50 17.67
C MET A 198 -3.28 -7.39 18.43
N LEU A 199 -2.90 -8.64 18.67
CA LEU A 199 -3.66 -9.55 19.51
C LEU A 199 -3.78 -9.03 20.95
N PHE A 200 -2.70 -8.50 21.53
CA PHE A 200 -2.74 -7.83 22.83
C PHE A 200 -3.72 -6.65 22.87
N PHE A 201 -3.69 -5.77 21.86
CA PHE A 201 -4.64 -4.66 21.77
C PHE A 201 -6.08 -5.13 21.59
N LEU A 202 -6.31 -6.19 20.82
CA LEU A 202 -7.63 -6.78 20.62
C LEU A 202 -8.18 -7.34 21.95
N LEU A 203 -7.36 -8.06 22.73
CA LEU A 203 -7.74 -8.55 24.06
C LEU A 203 -8.03 -7.40 25.02
N LEU A 204 -7.24 -6.33 24.98
CA LEU A 204 -7.42 -5.16 25.85
C LEU A 204 -8.73 -4.42 25.51
N LEU A 205 -9.02 -4.26 24.21
CA LEU A 205 -10.26 -3.67 23.72
C LEU A 205 -11.49 -4.54 24.08
N LEU A 206 -11.35 -5.87 23.95
CA LEU A 206 -12.38 -6.83 24.33
C LEU A 206 -12.62 -6.80 25.85
N GLY A 207 -11.57 -6.73 26.66
CA GLY A 207 -11.65 -6.59 28.12
C GLY A 207 -12.34 -5.30 28.55
N ALA A 208 -12.02 -4.17 27.90
CA ALA A 208 -12.71 -2.90 28.13
C ALA A 208 -14.20 -2.97 27.78
N ASN A 209 -14.55 -3.66 26.69
CA ASN A 209 -15.93 -3.89 26.28
C ASN A 209 -16.71 -4.77 27.29
N PHE A 210 -16.08 -5.80 27.88
CA PHE A 210 -16.67 -6.58 28.97
C PHE A 210 -16.85 -5.78 30.25
N TYR A 211 -15.89 -4.93 30.60
CA TYR A 211 -16.00 -4.06 31.76
C TYR A 211 -17.19 -3.09 31.62
N LEU A 212 -17.35 -2.46 30.45
CA LEU A 212 -18.50 -1.62 30.13
C LEU A 212 -19.83 -2.39 30.21
N ALA A 213 -19.89 -3.60 29.64
CA ALA A 213 -21.09 -4.43 29.71
C ALA A 213 -21.48 -4.77 31.16
N ARG A 214 -20.51 -5.04 32.04
CA ARG A 214 -20.75 -5.28 33.46
C ARG A 214 -21.32 -4.06 34.18
N GLU A 215 -20.74 -2.87 33.97
CA GLU A 215 -21.22 -1.63 34.58
C GLU A 215 -22.65 -1.29 34.11
N ILE A 216 -22.94 -1.47 32.82
CA ILE A 216 -24.28 -1.26 32.27
C ILE A 216 -25.27 -2.27 32.86
N ALA A 217 -24.88 -3.54 33.04
CA ALA A 217 -25.71 -4.55 33.67
C ALA A 217 -26.06 -4.18 35.11
N ASP A 218 -25.08 -3.72 35.89
CA ASP A 218 -25.27 -3.28 37.27
C ASP A 218 -26.16 -2.03 37.36
N CYS A 219 -25.96 -1.03 36.49
CA CYS A 219 -26.79 0.18 36.49
C CYS A 219 -28.19 -0.03 35.94
N LYS A 220 -28.41 -0.96 35.00
CA LYS A 220 -29.75 -1.25 34.45
C LYS A 220 -30.48 -2.37 35.19
N GLY A 221 -29.84 -3.01 36.18
CA GLY A 221 -30.41 -4.14 36.92
C GLY A 221 -30.66 -5.37 36.04
N ARG A 222 -29.76 -5.65 35.08
CA ARG A 222 -29.86 -6.79 34.15
C ARG A 222 -28.90 -7.91 34.57
N PRO A 223 -29.21 -9.18 34.26
CA PRO A 223 -28.31 -10.29 34.59
C PRO A 223 -26.97 -10.12 33.87
N ARG A 224 -25.87 -10.05 34.65
CA ARG A 224 -24.50 -9.80 34.16
C ARG A 224 -24.09 -10.77 33.05
N GLY A 225 -24.40 -12.05 33.22
CA GLY A 225 -24.07 -13.09 32.23
C GLY A 225 -24.71 -12.83 30.86
N LEU A 226 -25.91 -12.27 30.81
CA LEU A 226 -26.61 -11.96 29.57
C LEU A 226 -25.96 -10.78 28.84
N VAL A 227 -25.74 -9.66 29.54
CA VAL A 227 -25.17 -8.46 28.93
C VAL A 227 -23.72 -8.71 28.49
N CYS A 228 -22.92 -9.39 29.31
CA CYS A 228 -21.55 -9.76 28.95
C CYS A 228 -21.50 -10.77 27.79
N GLY A 229 -22.34 -11.80 27.79
CA GLY A 229 -22.38 -12.82 26.73
C GLY A 229 -22.76 -12.23 25.37
N LEU A 230 -23.76 -11.36 25.32
CA LEU A 230 -24.13 -10.65 24.09
C LEU A 230 -23.02 -9.70 23.63
N SER A 231 -22.31 -9.04 24.55
CA SER A 231 -21.21 -8.12 24.23
C SER A 231 -20.01 -8.81 23.58
N PHE A 232 -19.86 -10.13 23.77
CA PHE A 232 -18.84 -10.92 23.08
C PHE A 232 -19.15 -11.12 21.59
N VAL A 233 -20.41 -11.33 21.24
CA VAL A 233 -20.85 -11.58 19.85
C VAL A 233 -20.84 -10.29 19.02
N ALA A 234 -21.30 -9.19 19.63
CA ALA A 234 -21.41 -7.89 18.97
C ALA A 234 -20.79 -6.81 19.86
N PRO A 235 -19.44 -6.70 19.88
CA PRO A 235 -18.76 -5.66 20.63
C PRO A 235 -19.28 -4.28 20.20
N PHE A 236 -19.42 -3.35 21.14
CA PHE A 236 -20.00 -2.01 20.98
C PHE A 236 -21.52 -1.93 20.77
N VAL A 237 -22.12 -2.77 19.91
CA VAL A 237 -23.56 -2.69 19.60
C VAL A 237 -24.40 -3.04 20.82
N VAL A 238 -24.04 -4.12 21.52
CA VAL A 238 -24.80 -4.60 22.68
C VAL A 238 -24.74 -3.62 23.85
N PRO A 239 -23.56 -3.15 24.30
CA PRO A 239 -23.49 -2.09 25.32
C PRO A 239 -24.33 -0.86 24.95
N LEU A 240 -24.31 -0.43 23.69
CA LEU A 240 -25.06 0.73 23.23
C LEU A 240 -26.58 0.51 23.32
N VAL A 241 -27.08 -0.65 22.88
CA VAL A 241 -28.50 -1.00 22.96
C VAL A 241 -28.96 -1.09 24.42
N PHE A 242 -28.20 -1.76 25.29
CA PHE A 242 -28.53 -1.87 26.71
C PHE A 242 -28.44 -0.53 27.45
N ALA A 243 -27.56 0.37 27.03
CA ALA A 243 -27.49 1.73 27.55
C ALA A 243 -28.77 2.51 27.22
N MET A 244 -29.31 2.35 26.00
CA MET A 244 -30.54 3.02 25.55
C MET A 244 -31.83 2.41 26.10
N MET A 245 -31.82 1.15 26.57
CA MET A 245 -33.01 0.55 27.17
C MET A 245 -33.43 1.26 28.46
N PRO A 246 -34.74 1.46 28.69
CA PRO A 246 -35.23 2.05 29.93
C PRO A 246 -34.84 1.17 31.12
N MET A 247 -34.54 1.81 32.26
CA MET A 247 -34.31 1.09 33.52
C MET A 247 -35.59 0.31 33.86
N THR A 248 -35.46 -1.00 34.05
CA THR A 248 -36.55 -1.81 34.57
C THR A 248 -36.75 -1.46 36.04
N ALA A 249 -37.66 -0.53 36.32
CA ALA A 249 -37.98 -0.02 37.65
C ALA A 249 -38.57 -1.08 38.62
N GLY A 250 -38.60 -2.36 38.24
CA GLY A 250 -39.38 -3.39 38.93
C GLY A 250 -38.61 -4.46 39.70
N LYS A 251 -37.27 -4.47 39.74
CA LYS A 251 -36.51 -5.56 40.40
C LYS A 251 -35.35 -5.10 41.30
N ALA A 252 -35.53 -3.98 42.00
CA ALA A 252 -34.62 -3.57 43.07
C ALA A 252 -34.78 -4.39 44.39
N ALA A 253 -35.72 -5.34 44.47
CA ALA A 253 -36.14 -5.91 45.76
C ALA A 253 -35.87 -7.41 45.99
N VAL A 254 -35.34 -8.19 45.04
CA VAL A 254 -35.18 -9.67 45.25
C VAL A 254 -33.84 -10.20 44.75
N VAL A 255 -32.74 -9.56 45.17
CA VAL A 255 -31.44 -10.25 45.26
C VAL A 255 -30.94 -10.01 46.68
N GLY A 256 -31.10 -11.04 47.50
CA GLY A 256 -30.93 -10.95 48.95
C GLY A 256 -29.52 -10.56 49.42
N PRO A 257 -29.43 -10.07 50.67
CA PRO A 257 -28.19 -9.62 51.29
C PRO A 257 -27.32 -10.84 51.67
N ARG A 258 -26.40 -11.25 50.80
CA ARG A 258 -25.38 -12.25 51.20
C ARG A 258 -23.95 -11.96 50.79
N SER A 259 -23.63 -10.78 50.24
CA SER A 259 -22.25 -10.47 49.86
C SER A 259 -21.84 -8.99 50.00
N ARG A 260 -22.48 -8.25 50.92
CA ARG A 260 -22.09 -6.84 51.18
C ARG A 260 -21.91 -6.50 52.66
N VAL A 261 -21.64 -7.49 53.51
CA VAL A 261 -21.34 -7.26 54.94
C VAL A 261 -19.82 -7.21 55.21
N ALA A 262 -18.96 -7.49 54.23
CA ALA A 262 -17.50 -7.57 54.48
C ALA A 262 -16.68 -6.34 54.08
N GLU A 263 -17.23 -5.31 53.42
CA GLU A 263 -16.38 -4.27 52.79
C GLU A 263 -16.96 -2.85 52.86
N ALA A 264 -17.66 -2.52 53.95
CA ALA A 264 -18.24 -1.18 54.14
C ALA A 264 -18.05 -0.62 55.57
N ALA A 265 -16.98 -1.00 56.25
CA ALA A 265 -16.64 -0.50 57.58
C ALA A 265 -15.39 0.41 57.63
N GLU A 266 -14.81 0.79 56.49
CA GLU A 266 -13.66 1.70 56.50
C GLU A 266 -13.86 2.87 55.54
N LYS A 267 -13.63 4.08 56.06
CA LYS A 267 -13.51 5.38 55.38
C LYS A 267 -14.77 6.22 55.29
N ALA A 268 -15.29 6.51 56.48
CA ALA A 268 -15.81 7.83 56.83
C ALA A 268 -14.67 8.76 57.29
N LYS A 269 -14.31 9.75 56.47
CA LYS A 269 -13.54 11.01 56.69
C LYS A 269 -12.97 11.35 55.31
N THR A 270 -13.25 12.49 54.67
CA THR A 270 -13.05 13.85 55.19
C THR A 270 -13.88 14.86 54.38
N ARG A 271 -14.30 15.88 55.11
CA ARG A 271 -14.99 17.15 54.81
C ARG A 271 -14.42 17.99 53.63
N SER A 272 -15.33 18.76 53.00
CA SER A 272 -15.36 20.24 52.93
C SER A 272 -15.36 20.97 51.56
N MET A 273 -16.25 21.98 51.53
CA MET A 273 -16.37 23.21 50.70
C MET A 273 -16.86 23.06 49.25
N GLU A 274 -18.04 23.57 48.83
CA GLU A 274 -18.70 24.89 48.94
C GLU A 274 -18.19 25.94 47.91
N ALA A 275 -19.06 26.31 46.96
CA ALA A 275 -19.45 27.70 46.59
C ALA A 275 -20.01 27.82 45.15
N ALA A 276 -20.97 28.75 45.01
CA ALA A 276 -21.83 29.12 43.87
C ALA A 276 -21.09 29.80 42.68
N ALA A 277 -21.64 30.24 41.53
CA ALA A 277 -22.98 30.65 41.09
C ALA A 277 -23.08 30.78 39.54
N LYS A 278 -24.28 30.50 38.98
CA LYS A 278 -25.10 31.17 37.91
C LYS A 278 -24.55 31.66 36.52
N PRO A 279 -25.44 31.92 35.51
CA PRO A 279 -25.28 31.54 34.08
C PRO A 279 -25.32 32.70 33.05
N ALA A 280 -25.11 32.42 31.74
CA ALA A 280 -25.91 32.94 30.59
C ALA A 280 -25.42 32.42 29.20
N PRO A 281 -26.28 32.42 28.15
CA PRO A 281 -26.04 31.79 26.83
C PRO A 281 -25.86 32.79 25.67
N SER A 282 -25.24 32.35 24.57
CA SER A 282 -25.28 32.98 23.23
C SER A 282 -24.59 32.02 22.24
N ALA A 283 -24.87 31.87 20.96
CA ALA A 283 -25.95 32.16 20.02
C ALA A 283 -25.44 31.59 18.67
N ARG A 284 -26.33 31.02 17.85
CA ARG A 284 -26.05 30.44 16.52
C ARG A 284 -25.39 31.42 15.54
N LYS A 285 -24.68 30.88 14.55
CA LYS A 285 -24.89 31.14 13.11
C LYS A 285 -24.24 30.03 12.25
N PRO A 286 -24.99 29.36 11.35
CA PRO A 286 -24.43 28.62 10.21
C PRO A 286 -24.52 29.47 8.94
N ASN A 287 -23.53 29.37 8.05
CA ASN A 287 -23.58 29.92 6.70
C ASN A 287 -22.95 28.93 5.69
N PRO A 288 -23.23 29.02 4.37
CA PRO A 288 -23.76 27.90 3.62
C PRO A 288 -22.82 27.45 2.48
N LYS A 289 -23.23 26.35 1.88
CA LYS A 289 -22.65 25.60 0.76
C LYS A 289 -22.68 26.39 -0.57
N PRO A 290 -21.64 26.35 -1.41
CA PRO A 290 -21.72 26.75 -2.83
C PRO A 290 -22.25 25.62 -3.75
N PRO A 291 -22.83 25.95 -4.92
CA PRO A 291 -23.47 25.00 -5.84
C PRO A 291 -22.49 24.20 -6.71
N PRO A 292 -22.92 23.06 -7.29
CA PRO A 292 -22.11 22.27 -8.21
C PRO A 292 -22.09 22.86 -9.63
N GLU A 293 -20.89 23.05 -10.17
CA GLU A 293 -20.64 23.39 -11.58
C GLU A 293 -20.86 22.18 -12.50
N ALA A 294 -21.36 22.50 -13.69
CA ALA A 294 -21.86 21.62 -14.72
C ALA A 294 -20.79 20.73 -15.36
N GLN A 295 -21.17 19.48 -15.66
CA GLN A 295 -20.45 18.60 -16.58
C GLN A 295 -20.71 19.01 -18.03
N PRO A 296 -19.67 19.13 -18.88
CA PRO A 296 -19.85 19.16 -20.32
C PRO A 296 -20.06 17.77 -20.91
N GLU A 297 -20.80 17.80 -22.01
CA GLU A 297 -21.45 16.72 -22.73
C GLU A 297 -20.50 15.73 -23.42
N ALA A 298 -20.97 14.50 -23.54
CA ALA A 298 -20.31 13.40 -24.23
C ALA A 298 -20.29 13.63 -25.75
N GLN A 299 -19.08 13.78 -26.32
CA GLN A 299 -18.89 13.71 -27.77
C GLN A 299 -18.77 12.24 -28.22
N SER A 300 -19.58 11.91 -29.22
CA SER A 300 -19.66 10.62 -29.91
C SER A 300 -18.30 10.20 -30.49
N GLN A 301 -17.83 8.99 -30.14
CA GLN A 301 -16.64 8.38 -30.73
C GLN A 301 -16.94 7.81 -32.13
N PRO A 302 -16.08 8.08 -33.15
CA PRO A 302 -16.17 7.45 -34.46
C PRO A 302 -15.92 5.92 -34.40
N GLN A 303 -16.66 5.18 -35.22
CA GLN A 303 -16.53 3.72 -35.38
C GLN A 303 -15.09 3.34 -35.79
N GLN A 304 -14.43 2.53 -34.97
CA GLN A 304 -13.09 2.01 -35.21
C GLN A 304 -13.08 1.01 -36.39
N PRO A 305 -12.09 1.07 -37.29
CA PRO A 305 -11.94 0.12 -38.39
C PRO A 305 -11.69 -1.30 -37.86
N ALA A 306 -12.12 -2.30 -38.64
CA ALA A 306 -11.95 -3.73 -38.33
C ALA A 306 -10.48 -4.04 -38.02
N VAL A 307 -10.22 -4.35 -36.76
CA VAL A 307 -8.86 -4.52 -36.23
C VAL A 307 -8.30 -5.86 -36.71
N ASN A 308 -7.15 -5.80 -37.39
CA ASN A 308 -6.32 -6.97 -37.66
C ASN A 308 -6.01 -7.68 -36.34
N GLY A 309 -6.42 -8.94 -36.20
CA GLY A 309 -6.20 -9.74 -34.99
C GLY A 309 -4.75 -10.16 -34.75
N TYR A 310 -3.79 -9.65 -35.54
CA TYR A 310 -2.37 -9.97 -35.41
C TYR A 310 -1.51 -8.75 -35.65
N TYR A 311 -0.61 -8.50 -34.68
CA TYR A 311 0.35 -7.41 -34.71
C TYR A 311 1.75 -7.97 -34.47
N HIS A 312 2.64 -7.78 -35.45
CA HIS A 312 4.05 -8.17 -35.35
C HIS A 312 4.94 -6.93 -35.21
N ARG A 313 6.00 -7.02 -34.39
CA ARG A 313 6.93 -5.91 -34.14
C ARG A 313 7.59 -5.35 -35.42
N SER A 314 7.81 -6.18 -36.43
CA SER A 314 8.37 -5.75 -37.72
C SER A 314 7.41 -4.91 -38.57
N GLN A 315 6.10 -4.99 -38.29
CA GLN A 315 5.07 -4.27 -39.03
C GLN A 315 4.60 -3.03 -38.26
N VAL A 316 4.51 -3.14 -36.93
CA VAL A 316 3.99 -2.09 -36.06
C VAL A 316 4.97 -1.80 -34.93
N LYS A 317 5.22 -0.52 -34.68
CA LYS A 317 6.03 -0.09 -33.55
C LYS A 317 5.18 -0.09 -32.28
N PHE A 318 5.42 -1.06 -31.40
CA PHE A 318 4.82 -1.07 -30.06
C PHE A 318 5.32 0.13 -29.25
N ASN A 319 4.43 1.07 -28.99
CA ASN A 319 4.64 2.24 -28.14
C ASN A 319 3.34 2.58 -27.41
N ARG A 320 3.38 3.55 -26.49
CA ARG A 320 2.19 4.01 -25.76
C ARG A 320 0.99 4.32 -26.67
N ASN A 321 1.24 4.99 -27.80
CA ASN A 321 0.17 5.39 -28.72
C ASN A 321 -0.52 4.18 -29.36
N PHE A 322 0.23 3.15 -29.75
CA PHE A 322 -0.32 1.91 -30.28
C PHE A 322 -1.32 1.27 -29.29
N PHE A 323 -0.93 1.10 -28.01
CA PHE A 323 -1.82 0.50 -27.01
C PHE A 323 -3.05 1.35 -26.72
N VAL A 324 -2.91 2.67 -26.75
CA VAL A 324 -4.02 3.61 -26.50
C VAL A 324 -4.98 3.68 -27.68
N THR A 325 -4.51 3.50 -28.93
CA THR A 325 -5.33 3.67 -30.14
C THR A 325 -5.90 2.35 -30.64
N GLU A 326 -5.04 1.36 -30.86
CA GLU A 326 -5.39 0.05 -31.45
C GLU A 326 -5.97 -0.91 -30.40
N LEU A 327 -5.40 -0.90 -29.19
CA LEU A 327 -5.80 -1.81 -28.10
C LEU A 327 -6.66 -1.13 -27.03
N MET A 328 -7.26 0.02 -27.34
CA MET A 328 -8.13 0.76 -26.40
C MET A 328 -9.29 -0.10 -25.89
N ARG A 329 -9.79 -1.03 -26.69
CA ARG A 329 -10.89 -1.92 -26.28
C ARG A 329 -10.51 -2.82 -25.10
N PHE A 330 -9.23 -3.17 -24.99
CA PHE A 330 -8.69 -4.00 -23.91
C PHE A 330 -8.29 -3.21 -22.66
N SER A 331 -8.41 -1.88 -22.64
CA SER A 331 -8.17 -1.07 -21.43
C SER A 331 -9.43 -0.90 -20.56
N ARG A 332 -10.57 -1.42 -21.02
CA ARG A 332 -11.84 -1.37 -20.28
C ARG A 332 -11.78 -2.29 -19.06
N ALA A 333 -12.47 -1.88 -17.99
CA ALA A 333 -12.55 -2.68 -16.75
C ALA A 333 -13.21 -4.05 -16.98
N VAL A 334 -14.14 -4.13 -17.94
CA VAL A 334 -14.88 -5.34 -18.30
C VAL A 334 -14.21 -6.00 -19.52
N PRO A 335 -13.81 -7.30 -19.43
CA PRO A 335 -13.18 -8.00 -20.54
C PRO A 335 -14.15 -8.17 -21.72
N VAL A 336 -13.62 -8.09 -22.94
CA VAL A 336 -14.41 -7.94 -24.18
C VAL A 336 -14.80 -9.26 -24.85
N GLY A 337 -14.74 -10.39 -24.16
CA GLY A 337 -14.94 -11.71 -24.77
C GLY A 337 -13.88 -12.08 -25.81
N GLU A 338 -12.73 -11.40 -25.78
CA GLU A 338 -11.54 -11.69 -26.59
C GLU A 338 -10.33 -11.81 -25.65
N TRP A 339 -9.40 -12.69 -25.97
CA TRP A 339 -8.11 -12.84 -25.30
C TRP A 339 -7.00 -12.20 -26.13
N MET A 340 -6.03 -11.59 -25.44
CA MET A 340 -4.76 -11.20 -26.06
C MET A 340 -3.70 -12.24 -25.73
N VAL A 341 -3.05 -12.80 -26.75
CA VAL A 341 -1.85 -13.61 -26.58
C VAL A 341 -0.65 -12.72 -26.88
N VAL A 342 0.14 -12.44 -25.86
CA VAL A 342 1.35 -11.62 -25.96
C VAL A 342 2.55 -12.55 -25.97
N ARG A 343 3.31 -12.55 -27.06
CA ARG A 343 4.57 -13.29 -27.17
C ARG A 343 5.74 -12.34 -26.98
N THR A 344 6.61 -12.67 -26.04
CA THR A 344 7.85 -11.92 -25.81
C THR A 344 8.97 -12.39 -26.73
N ILE A 345 10.03 -11.60 -26.84
CA ILE A 345 11.24 -11.97 -27.60
C ILE A 345 11.96 -13.15 -26.96
N ALA A 346 11.80 -13.35 -25.65
CA ALA A 346 12.29 -14.54 -24.95
C ALA A 346 11.53 -15.82 -25.33
N GLY A 347 10.46 -15.71 -26.12
CA GLY A 347 9.60 -16.83 -26.50
C GLY A 347 8.53 -17.15 -25.45
N GLU A 348 8.43 -16.40 -24.36
CA GLU A 348 7.35 -16.57 -23.38
C GLU A 348 6.01 -16.13 -24.01
N GLU A 349 5.02 -17.01 -23.96
CA GLU A 349 3.64 -16.73 -24.33
C GLU A 349 2.80 -16.47 -23.09
N MET A 350 2.05 -15.37 -23.10
CA MET A 350 1.18 -14.98 -21.99
C MET A 350 -0.22 -14.67 -22.49
N TRP A 351 -1.21 -15.20 -21.79
CA TRP A 351 -2.61 -14.93 -22.04
C TRP A 351 -3.05 -13.76 -21.16
N ALA A 352 -3.34 -12.63 -21.80
CA ALA A 352 -3.73 -11.39 -21.15
C ALA A 352 -5.23 -11.10 -21.39
N ALA A 353 -5.97 -10.83 -20.32
CA ALA A 353 -7.38 -10.42 -20.40
C ALA A 353 -7.53 -8.97 -20.85
N ARG A 354 -6.67 -8.10 -20.32
CA ARG A 354 -6.78 -6.65 -20.44
C ARG A 354 -5.44 -5.97 -20.23
N VAL A 355 -5.37 -4.74 -20.70
CA VAL A 355 -4.29 -3.79 -20.41
C VAL A 355 -4.64 -3.03 -19.15
N THR A 356 -3.86 -3.18 -18.07
CA THR A 356 -4.13 -2.54 -16.78
C THR A 356 -3.48 -1.17 -16.66
N ALA A 357 -2.30 -0.99 -17.23
CA ALA A 357 -1.61 0.30 -17.26
C ALA A 357 -0.75 0.43 -18.51
N VAL A 358 -0.63 1.65 -19.03
CA VAL A 358 0.22 1.99 -20.18
C VAL A 358 1.14 3.14 -19.78
N ASN A 359 2.44 2.85 -19.70
CA ASN A 359 3.48 3.80 -19.32
C ASN A 359 4.31 4.21 -20.55
N GLU A 360 5.29 5.09 -20.38
CA GLU A 360 6.17 5.53 -21.48
C GLU A 360 7.14 4.45 -21.95
N GLU A 361 7.54 3.54 -21.04
CA GLU A 361 8.56 2.51 -21.31
C GLU A 361 7.99 1.11 -21.52
N GLY A 362 6.74 0.89 -21.09
CA GLY A 362 6.11 -0.41 -21.13
C GLY A 362 4.62 -0.39 -20.83
N VAL A 363 4.05 -1.58 -20.78
CA VAL A 363 2.63 -1.84 -20.62
C VAL A 363 2.44 -2.96 -19.60
N ALA A 364 1.44 -2.84 -18.73
CA ALA A 364 1.05 -3.87 -17.80
C ALA A 364 -0.19 -4.61 -18.30
N PHE A 365 -0.11 -5.93 -18.30
CA PHE A 365 -1.19 -6.82 -18.69
C PHE A 365 -1.69 -7.59 -17.48
N SER A 366 -3.00 -7.80 -17.41
CA SER A 366 -3.57 -8.77 -16.46
C SER A 366 -3.46 -10.16 -17.07
N VAL A 367 -2.47 -10.93 -16.63
CA VAL A 367 -2.11 -12.25 -17.18
C VAL A 367 -2.64 -13.34 -16.27
N ALA A 368 -3.16 -14.42 -16.86
CA ALA A 368 -3.51 -15.62 -16.12
C ALA A 368 -2.25 -16.40 -15.76
N VAL A 369 -1.94 -16.49 -14.47
CA VAL A 369 -0.84 -17.31 -13.94
C VAL A 369 -1.45 -18.39 -13.06
N GLY A 370 -1.68 -19.57 -13.64
CA GLY A 370 -2.45 -20.63 -12.99
C GLY A 370 -3.92 -20.24 -12.83
N GLU A 371 -4.44 -20.27 -11.61
CA GLU A 371 -5.83 -19.91 -11.27
C GLU A 371 -5.99 -18.42 -10.89
N ILE A 372 -4.90 -17.66 -10.90
CA ILE A 372 -4.86 -16.29 -10.40
C ILE A 372 -4.53 -15.31 -11.53
N TRP A 373 -5.22 -14.16 -11.51
CA TRP A 373 -4.85 -13.01 -12.34
C TRP A 373 -3.75 -12.21 -11.65
N ALA A 374 -2.62 -12.03 -12.36
CA ALA A 374 -1.52 -11.21 -11.90
C ALA A 374 -1.21 -10.11 -12.93
N ASP A 375 -0.90 -8.92 -12.45
CA ASP A 375 -0.48 -7.83 -13.32
C ASP A 375 1.01 -7.99 -13.65
N LYS A 376 1.35 -8.25 -14.91
CA LYS A 376 2.73 -8.38 -15.39
C LYS A 376 3.07 -7.18 -16.28
N ALA A 377 4.05 -6.39 -15.84
CA ALA A 377 4.59 -5.28 -16.61
C ALA A 377 5.63 -5.78 -17.61
N LEU A 378 5.51 -5.37 -18.87
CA LEU A 378 6.42 -5.69 -19.97
C LEU A 378 6.90 -4.41 -20.64
N ALA A 379 8.19 -4.32 -20.91
CA ALA A 379 8.72 -3.20 -21.69
C ALA A 379 8.35 -3.37 -23.18
N TYR A 380 8.14 -2.26 -23.89
CA TYR A 380 7.72 -2.33 -25.31
C TYR A 380 8.70 -3.09 -26.20
N HIS A 381 9.99 -2.99 -25.89
CA HIS A 381 11.04 -3.67 -26.63
C HIS A 381 11.12 -5.18 -26.35
N GLN A 382 10.40 -5.70 -25.35
CA GLN A 382 10.34 -7.13 -25.03
C GLN A 382 9.18 -7.85 -25.74
N ILE A 383 8.22 -7.09 -26.28
CA ILE A 383 7.05 -7.62 -26.97
C ILE A 383 7.43 -7.89 -28.42
N ASN A 384 7.24 -9.13 -28.88
CA ASN A 384 7.50 -9.52 -30.26
C ASN A 384 6.20 -9.52 -31.09
N GLU A 385 5.14 -10.12 -30.53
CA GLU A 385 3.87 -10.33 -31.24
C GLU A 385 2.69 -10.18 -30.28
N ILE A 386 1.57 -9.68 -30.80
CA ILE A 386 0.29 -9.65 -30.10
C ILE A 386 -0.75 -10.25 -31.04
N PHE A 387 -1.44 -11.29 -30.55
CA PHE A 387 -2.56 -11.92 -31.24
C PHE A 387 -3.83 -11.66 -30.45
N ILE A 388 -4.93 -11.39 -31.14
CA ILE A 388 -6.25 -11.25 -30.56
C ILE A 388 -7.07 -12.45 -31.00
N GLN A 389 -7.60 -13.18 -30.05
CA GLN A 389 -8.41 -14.36 -30.29
C GLN A 389 -9.78 -14.20 -29.63
N PRO A 390 -10.86 -14.64 -30.27
CA PRO A 390 -12.15 -14.73 -29.61
C PRO A 390 -12.04 -15.71 -28.43
N MET A 391 -12.70 -15.39 -27.32
CA MET A 391 -12.90 -16.33 -26.22
C MET A 391 -13.90 -17.37 -26.73
N GLU A 392 -13.40 -18.49 -27.28
CA GLU A 392 -14.26 -19.62 -27.61
C GLU A 392 -15.01 -20.04 -26.34
N GLY A 393 -16.34 -19.90 -26.38
CA GLY A 393 -17.26 -20.16 -25.27
C GLY A 393 -17.58 -21.62 -25.08
#